data_AF-A0A9X2MHG6-F1
#
_entry.id   AF-A0A9X2MHG6-F1
#
_cell.length_a   1.000
_cell.length_b   1.000
_cell.length_c   1.000
_cell.angle_alpha   90.00
_cell.angle_beta   90.00
_cell.angle_gamma   90.00
#
_symmetry.space_group_name_H-M   'P 1'
#
loop_
_entity.id
_entity.type
_entity.pdbx_description
1 polymer ?
#
loop_
_entity_poly.entity_id
_entity_poly.type
_entity_poly.pdbx_seq_one_letter_code
_entity_poly.pdbx_strand_id
1 'polypeptide(L)'
;MNLEIAQRLTDLRKEKGCSQEELAAQLGISRQAVSKWERGEASPDTDNLILLSNIYGIGLDELLNIDRFENNSEENNKKRLVKFPYPVLATIIYLILGLSYKLWHPGWIVYLTVPIFYYVAVRIDRNK
;
A
#
# COMPACT_ATOMS: atom_id res chain seq x y z
N MET A 1 5.66 12.85 2.09
CA MET A 1 5.03 12.47 0.80
C MET A 1 5.16 10.97 0.57
N ASN A 2 4.35 10.34 -0.28
CA ASN A 2 4.59 8.94 -0.69
C ASN A 2 5.87 8.89 -1.54
N LEU A 3 6.75 7.92 -1.26
CA LEU A 3 7.99 7.69 -2.00
C LEU A 3 7.74 7.44 -3.50
N GLU A 4 6.59 6.86 -3.86
CA GLU A 4 6.20 6.67 -5.26
C GLU A 4 5.94 7.99 -5.99
N ILE A 5 5.29 8.97 -5.35
CA ILE A 5 5.07 10.30 -5.93
C ILE A 5 6.41 11.04 -6.06
N ALA A 6 7.27 10.93 -5.04
CA ALA A 6 8.60 11.52 -5.04
C ALA A 6 9.46 11.02 -6.21
N GLN A 7 9.43 9.71 -6.45
CA GLN A 7 10.11 9.10 -7.59
C GLN A 7 9.51 9.60 -8.91
N ARG A 8 8.18 9.67 -9.03
CA ARG A 8 7.51 10.17 -10.24
C ARG A 8 7.89 11.61 -10.57
N LEU A 9 7.98 12.50 -9.59
CA LEU A 9 8.47 13.86 -9.81
C LEU A 9 9.89 13.88 -10.38
N THR A 10 10.77 13.00 -9.88
CA THR A 10 12.14 12.85 -10.38
C THR A 10 12.15 12.39 -11.84
N ASP A 11 11.27 11.45 -12.18
CA ASP A 11 11.18 10.89 -13.52
C ASP A 11 10.63 11.92 -14.52
N LEU A 12 9.57 12.66 -14.16
CA LEU A 12 9.02 13.75 -14.96
C LEU A 12 10.04 14.87 -15.19
N ARG A 13 10.84 15.21 -14.16
CA ARG A 13 11.93 16.18 -14.30
C ARG A 13 12.97 15.71 -15.32
N LYS A 14 13.36 14.43 -15.26
CA LYS A 14 14.33 13.84 -16.20
C LYS A 14 13.79 13.77 -17.62
N GLU A 15 12.51 13.45 -17.78
CA GLU A 15 11.84 13.40 -19.09
C GLU A 15 11.81 14.78 -19.76
N LYS A 16 11.57 15.85 -18.98
CA LYS A 16 11.71 17.23 -19.43
C LYS A 16 13.16 17.69 -19.64
N GLY A 17 14.14 16.88 -19.24
CA GLY A 17 15.56 17.21 -19.37
C GLY A 17 16.04 18.36 -18.48
N CYS A 18 15.30 18.75 -17.43
CA CYS A 18 15.66 19.87 -16.56
C CYS A 18 16.42 19.42 -15.31
N SER A 19 17.30 20.28 -14.79
CA SER A 19 18.01 20.07 -13.51
C SER A 19 17.13 20.42 -12.31
N GLN A 20 17.53 19.98 -11.11
CA GLN A 20 16.83 20.37 -9.87
C GLN A 20 16.90 21.89 -9.65
N GLU A 21 18.03 22.53 -9.98
CA GLU A 21 18.19 23.98 -9.94
C GLU A 21 17.24 24.70 -10.91
N GLU A 22 17.13 24.23 -12.16
CA GLU A 22 16.24 24.84 -13.16
C GLU A 22 14.77 24.70 -12.78
N LEU A 23 14.35 23.52 -12.32
CA LEU A 23 12.99 23.31 -11.85
C LEU A 23 12.67 24.21 -10.64
N ALA A 24 13.61 24.32 -9.70
CA ALA A 24 13.46 25.21 -8.55
C ALA A 24 13.34 26.69 -8.97
N ALA A 25 14.12 27.11 -9.97
CA ALA A 25 14.04 28.47 -10.53
C ALA A 25 12.69 28.74 -11.21
N GLN A 26 12.16 27.77 -11.97
CA GLN A 26 10.83 27.89 -12.60
C GLN A 26 9.69 27.97 -11.58
N LEU A 27 9.84 27.26 -10.45
CA LEU A 27 8.88 27.24 -9.35
C LEU A 27 9.05 28.41 -8.36
N GLY A 28 10.14 29.18 -8.47
CA GLY A 28 10.45 30.27 -7.53
C GLY A 28 10.81 29.79 -6.12
N ILE A 29 11.33 28.57 -5.99
CA ILE A 29 11.69 27.94 -4.69
C ILE A 29 13.17 27.59 -4.63
N SER A 30 13.64 27.17 -3.45
CA SER A 30 15.02 26.69 -3.30
C SER A 30 15.21 25.29 -3.91
N ARG A 31 16.39 25.03 -4.48
CA ARG A 31 16.82 23.69 -4.94
C ARG A 31 16.65 22.63 -3.84
N GLN A 32 16.90 23.01 -2.59
CA GLN A 32 16.75 22.12 -1.44
C GLN A 32 15.30 21.64 -1.25
N ALA A 33 14.30 22.47 -1.57
CA ALA A 33 12.89 22.09 -1.50
C ALA A 33 12.56 20.99 -2.51
N VAL A 34 12.94 21.18 -3.79
CA VAL A 34 12.79 20.16 -4.84
C VAL A 34 13.48 18.85 -4.45
N SER A 35 14.70 18.96 -3.92
CA SER A 35 15.48 17.80 -3.47
C SER A 35 14.79 17.02 -2.34
N LYS A 36 14.14 17.72 -1.39
CA LYS A 36 13.34 17.09 -0.33
C LYS A 36 12.08 16.41 -0.86
N TRP A 37 11.44 16.99 -1.89
CA TRP A 37 10.28 16.39 -2.53
C TRP A 37 10.65 15.10 -3.28
N GLU A 38 11.75 15.13 -4.04
CA GLU A 38 12.25 13.95 -4.78
C GLU A 38 12.72 12.81 -3.86
N ARG A 39 13.13 13.12 -2.61
CA ARG A 39 13.45 12.12 -1.58
C ARG A 39 12.25 11.69 -0.73
N GLY A 40 11.08 12.30 -0.92
CA GLY A 40 9.87 12.03 -0.12
C GLY A 40 9.87 12.62 1.30
N GLU A 41 10.91 13.36 1.67
CA GLU A 41 11.09 13.99 2.99
C GLU A 41 10.09 15.13 3.24
N ALA A 42 9.62 15.77 2.17
CA ALA A 42 8.60 16.82 2.22
C ALA A 42 7.58 16.63 1.09
N SER A 43 6.43 17.29 1.22
CA SER A 43 5.40 17.34 0.17
C SER A 43 5.37 18.74 -0.44
N PRO A 44 5.11 18.88 -1.76
CA PRO A 44 4.81 20.17 -2.36
C PRO A 44 3.46 20.69 -1.87
N ASP A 45 3.37 22.01 -1.70
CA ASP A 45 2.10 22.69 -1.40
C ASP A 45 1.17 22.68 -2.62
N THR A 46 -0.11 22.96 -2.41
CA THR A 46 -1.13 22.97 -3.47
C THR A 46 -0.75 23.87 -4.65
N ASP A 47 -0.22 25.07 -4.38
CA ASP A 47 0.22 25.99 -5.44
C ASP A 47 1.38 25.42 -6.26
N ASN A 48 2.33 24.78 -5.58
CA ASN A 48 3.46 24.11 -6.22
C ASN A 48 3.03 22.90 -7.04
N LEU A 49 2.01 22.16 -6.59
CA LEU A 49 1.43 21.05 -7.35
C LEU A 49 0.77 21.54 -8.66
N ILE A 50 0.06 22.67 -8.62
CA ILE A 50 -0.54 23.28 -9.81
C ILE A 50 0.54 23.79 -10.77
N LEU A 51 1.60 24.39 -10.24
CA LEU A 51 2.73 24.82 -11.07
C LEU A 51 3.44 23.63 -11.72
N LEU A 52 3.67 22.54 -10.97
CA LEU A 52 4.24 21.30 -11.49
C LEU A 52 3.36 20.69 -12.59
N SER A 53 2.04 20.64 -12.41
CA SER A 53 1.13 20.14 -13.44
C SER A 53 1.22 20.98 -14.72
N ASN A 54 1.34 22.31 -14.60
CA ASN A 54 1.51 23.21 -15.74
C ASN A 54 2.87 23.06 -16.43
N ILE A 55 3.97 22.92 -15.68
CA ILE A 55 5.33 22.74 -16.22
C ILE A 55 5.44 21.41 -16.99
N TYR A 56 4.87 20.35 -16.42
CA TYR A 56 4.89 19.01 -17.01
C TYR A 56 3.83 18.83 -18.09
N GLY A 57 2.76 19.64 -18.09
CA GLY A 57 1.68 19.55 -19.07
C GLY A 57 0.75 18.36 -18.84
N ILE A 58 0.68 17.86 -17.61
CA ILE A 58 -0.16 16.73 -17.20
C ILE A 58 -1.20 17.18 -16.18
N GLY A 59 -2.27 16.40 -16.02
CA GLY A 59 -3.28 16.66 -14.99
C GLY A 59 -2.73 16.48 -13.57
N LEU A 60 -3.34 17.15 -12.59
CA LEU A 60 -2.94 17.01 -11.17
C LEU A 60 -3.23 15.59 -10.64
N ASP A 61 -4.33 15.00 -11.11
CA ASP A 61 -4.71 13.60 -10.93
C ASP A 61 -3.64 12.65 -11.47
N GLU A 62 -3.11 12.93 -12.66
CA GLU A 62 -2.04 12.15 -13.27
C GLU A 62 -0.71 12.34 -12.49
N LEU A 63 -0.36 13.57 -12.11
CA LEU A 63 0.81 13.89 -11.30
C LEU A 63 0.79 13.13 -9.97
N LEU A 64 -0.37 13.09 -9.31
CA LEU A 64 -0.58 12.45 -8.01
C LEU A 64 -0.90 10.96 -8.13
N ASN A 65 -1.13 10.44 -9.34
CA ASN A 65 -1.41 9.03 -9.60
C ASN A 65 -2.60 8.50 -8.77
N ILE A 66 -3.69 9.26 -8.73
CA ILE A 66 -4.85 9.00 -7.85
C ILE A 66 -5.40 7.58 -8.06
N ASP A 67 -5.47 7.10 -9.30
CA ASP A 67 -5.94 5.76 -9.64
C ASP A 67 -5.15 4.64 -8.93
N ARG A 68 -3.84 4.82 -8.74
CA ARG A 68 -3.00 3.81 -8.08
C ARG A 68 -3.16 3.84 -6.56
N PHE A 69 -3.49 5.00 -5.97
CA PHE A 69 -3.77 5.10 -4.53
C PHE A 69 -5.04 4.34 -4.15
N GLU A 70 -6.11 4.44 -4.93
CA GLU A 70 -7.34 3.69 -4.68
C GLU A 70 -7.10 2.18 -4.73
N ASN A 71 -6.40 1.71 -5.77
CA ASN A 71 -6.06 0.29 -5.93
C ASN A 71 -5.19 -0.25 -4.77
N ASN A 72 -4.20 0.51 -4.31
CA ASN A 72 -3.36 0.13 -3.17
C ASN A 72 -4.16 0.07 -1.85
N SER A 73 -5.13 0.95 -1.64
CA SER A 73 -5.99 0.90 -0.45
C SER A 73 -6.91 -0.33 -0.43
N GLU A 74 -7.38 -0.79 -1.59
CA GLU A 74 -8.16 -2.02 -1.68
C GLU A 74 -7.30 -3.27 -1.48
N GLU A 75 -6.10 -3.32 -2.08
CA GLU A 75 -5.20 -4.47 -1.94
C GLU A 75 -4.70 -4.64 -0.50
N ASN A 76 -4.39 -3.54 0.19
CA ASN A 76 -4.03 -3.57 1.61
C ASN A 76 -5.18 -4.04 2.51
N ASN A 77 -6.44 -3.71 2.16
CA ASN A 77 -7.61 -4.23 2.87
C ASN A 77 -7.81 -5.73 2.63
N LYS A 78 -7.67 -6.23 1.39
CA LYS A 78 -7.70 -7.67 1.09
C LYS A 78 -6.63 -8.44 1.89
N LYS A 79 -5.39 -7.91 1.93
CA LYS A 79 -4.27 -8.50 2.70
C LYS A 79 -4.51 -8.53 4.22
N ARG A 80 -5.38 -7.68 4.76
CA ARG A 80 -5.78 -7.74 6.18
C ARG A 80 -6.74 -8.89 6.48
N LEU A 81 -7.64 -9.22 5.56
CA LEU A 81 -8.65 -10.26 5.78
C LEU A 81 -8.04 -11.66 5.86
N VAL A 82 -6.96 -11.93 5.11
CA VAL A 82 -6.22 -13.20 5.17
C VAL A 82 -5.35 -13.38 6.43
N LYS A 83 -5.14 -12.31 7.22
CA LYS A 83 -4.39 -12.36 8.48
C LYS A 83 -5.27 -12.68 9.70
N PHE A 84 -6.55 -12.99 9.51
CA PHE A 84 -7.43 -13.37 10.62
C PHE A 84 -6.86 -14.60 11.35
N PRO A 85 -6.75 -14.59 12.69
CA PRO A 85 -6.04 -15.63 13.45
C PRO A 85 -6.90 -16.89 13.59
N TYR A 86 -7.14 -17.58 12.48
CA TYR A 86 -7.91 -18.82 12.39
C TYR A 86 -7.45 -19.90 13.40
N PRO A 87 -6.14 -20.09 13.66
CA PRO A 87 -5.68 -21.04 14.68
C PRO A 87 -6.19 -20.73 16.09
N VAL A 88 -6.40 -19.46 16.44
CA VAL A 88 -6.93 -19.05 17.75
C VAL A 88 -8.42 -19.38 17.88
N LEU A 89 -9.18 -19.26 16.79
CA LEU A 89 -10.58 -19.67 16.78
C LEU A 89 -10.71 -21.20 16.91
N ALA A 90 -9.84 -21.94 16.20
CA ALA A 90 -9.78 -23.39 16.25
C ALA A 90 -9.42 -23.91 17.65
N THR A 91 -8.49 -23.25 18.37
CA THR A 91 -8.12 -23.63 19.74
C THR A 91 -9.27 -23.40 20.72
N ILE A 92 -10.01 -22.29 20.59
CA ILE A 92 -11.18 -22.00 21.44
C ILE A 92 -12.27 -23.07 21.23
N ILE A 93 -12.56 -23.44 19.99
CA ILE A 93 -13.53 -24.50 19.66
C ILE A 93 -13.09 -25.85 20.23
N TYR A 94 -11.82 -26.19 20.08
CA TYR A 94 -11.25 -27.42 20.63
C TYR A 94 -11.36 -27.48 22.17
N LEU A 95 -11.09 -26.38 22.87
CA LEU A 95 -11.21 -26.31 24.33
C LEU A 95 -12.67 -26.46 24.79
N ILE A 96 -13.63 -25.84 24.10
CA ILE A 96 -15.07 -25.96 24.42
C ILE A 96 -15.56 -27.40 24.24
N LEU A 97 -15.15 -28.07 23.17
CA LEU A 97 -15.49 -29.46 22.89
C LEU A 97 -14.85 -30.43 23.90
N GLY A 98 -13.58 -30.19 24.24
CA GLY A 98 -12.85 -30.98 25.23
C GLY A 98 -13.44 -30.86 26.64
N LEU A 99 -13.85 -29.65 27.04
CA LEU A 99 -14.44 -29.39 28.35
C LEU A 99 -15.87 -29.93 28.47
N SER A 100 -16.70 -29.77 27.43
CA SER A 100 -18.13 -30.13 27.49
C SER A 100 -18.37 -31.63 27.31
N TYR A 101 -17.55 -32.31 26.50
CA TYR A 101 -17.80 -33.69 26.10
C TYR A 101 -16.71 -34.68 26.55
N LYS A 102 -15.66 -34.23 27.26
CA LYS A 102 -14.45 -35.04 27.59
C LYS A 102 -13.80 -35.69 26.35
N LEU A 103 -14.07 -35.19 25.16
CA LEU A 103 -13.62 -35.71 23.87
C LEU A 103 -12.22 -35.17 23.51
N TRP A 104 -11.26 -35.35 24.42
CA TRP A 104 -9.88 -34.88 24.25
C TRP A 104 -9.14 -35.64 23.14
N HIS A 105 -9.49 -36.91 22.92
CA HIS A 105 -8.81 -37.76 21.95
C HIS A 105 -9.25 -37.56 20.48
N PRO A 106 -10.55 -37.40 20.13
CA PRO A 106 -10.94 -37.10 18.76
C PRO A 106 -10.83 -35.60 18.39
N GLY A 107 -10.65 -34.70 19.35
CA GLY A 107 -10.67 -33.26 19.10
C GLY A 107 -9.52 -32.72 18.24
N TRP A 108 -8.39 -33.44 18.13
CA TRP A 108 -7.25 -33.03 17.31
C TRP A 108 -7.57 -32.90 15.81
N ILE A 109 -8.68 -33.50 15.36
CA ILE A 109 -9.14 -33.41 13.97
C ILE A 109 -9.42 -31.96 13.54
N VAL A 110 -9.74 -31.07 14.49
CA VAL A 110 -9.97 -29.64 14.23
C VAL A 110 -8.70 -28.96 13.69
N TYR A 111 -7.51 -29.38 14.14
CA TYR A 111 -6.25 -28.81 13.66
C TYR A 111 -5.93 -29.19 12.21
N LEU A 112 -6.48 -30.31 11.70
CA LEU A 112 -6.36 -30.67 10.28
C LEU A 112 -7.15 -29.74 9.35
N THR A 113 -8.07 -28.93 9.89
CA THR A 113 -8.77 -27.91 9.11
C THR A 113 -7.89 -26.69 8.80
N VAL A 114 -6.81 -26.47 9.57
CA VAL A 114 -5.94 -25.29 9.43
C VAL A 114 -5.21 -25.30 8.07
N PRO A 115 -4.54 -26.40 7.64
CA PRO A 115 -3.93 -26.47 6.31
C PRO A 115 -4.94 -26.27 5.17
N ILE A 116 -6.14 -26.85 5.31
CA ILE A 116 -7.22 -26.73 4.30
C ILE A 116 -7.69 -25.28 4.20
N PHE A 117 -7.90 -24.61 5.34
CA PHE A 117 -8.31 -23.21 5.38
C PHE A 117 -7.27 -22.29 4.72
N TYR A 118 -5.99 -22.43 5.07
CA TYR A 118 -4.92 -21.62 4.45
C TYR A 118 -4.73 -21.94 2.97
N TYR A 119 -4.87 -23.21 2.56
CA TYR A 119 -4.82 -23.59 1.14
C TYR A 119 -5.94 -22.91 0.33
N VAL A 120 -7.18 -22.94 0.83
CA VAL A 120 -8.34 -22.30 0.19
C VAL A 120 -8.20 -20.78 0.20
N ALA A 121 -7.80 -20.18 1.33
CA ALA A 121 -7.60 -18.73 1.44
C ALA A 121 -6.54 -18.23 0.45
N VAL A 122 -5.41 -18.95 0.33
CA VAL A 122 -4.35 -18.65 -0.64
C VAL A 122 -4.80 -18.87 -2.09
N ARG A 123 -5.68 -19.85 -2.34
CA ARG A 123 -6.21 -20.14 -3.69
C ARG A 123 -7.20 -19.07 -4.15
N ILE A 124 -8.04 -18.56 -3.26
CA ILE A 124 -8.99 -17.47 -3.51
C ILE A 124 -8.24 -16.18 -3.82
N ASP A 125 -7.19 -15.87 -3.06
CA ASP A 125 -6.37 -14.67 -3.28
C ASP A 125 -5.62 -14.72 -4.62
N ARG A 126 -5.19 -15.91 -5.06
CA ARG A 126 -4.56 -16.10 -6.39
C ARG A 126 -5.50 -15.99 -7.58
N ASN A 127 -6.82 -16.00 -7.37
CA ASN A 127 -7.83 -16.05 -8.44
C ASN A 127 -8.63 -14.74 -8.56
N LYS A 128 -8.22 -13.69 -7.85
CA LYS A 128 -8.87 -12.39 -7.76
C LYS A 128 -7.92 -11.30 -8.26
#